data_AF-M0QGT3-F1
#
_entry.id   AF-M0QGT3-F1
#
_cell.length_a   1.000
_cell.length_b   1.000
_cell.length_c   1.000
_cell.angle_alpha   90.00
_cell.angle_beta   90.00
_cell.angle_gamma   90.00
#
_symmetry.space_group_name_H-M   'P 1'
#
loop_
_entity.id
_entity.type
_entity.pdbx_description
1 polymer ?
#
loop_
_entity_poly.entity_id
_entity_poly.type
_entity_poly.pdbx_seq_one_letter_code
_entity_poly.pdbx_strand_id
1 'polypeptide(L)'
;MSTPTTTTVDGGRGDATAGHRPSPTFDLLDAWQLNPKVALRPEPFGALLYHFGTRKLSFLKNLVVVDIVASLADHPNAEAALLTAGIDPASRGLYLQALTALAESGMIIRR
;
A
#
# COMPACT_ATOMS: atom_id res chain seq x y z
N MET A 1 44.08 -13.58 -44.04
CA MET A 1 42.65 -13.69 -43.71
C MET A 1 42.47 -13.18 -42.29
N SER A 2 42.04 -11.92 -42.13
CA SER A 2 41.75 -11.34 -40.82
C SER A 2 40.51 -10.48 -40.96
N THR A 3 39.45 -10.86 -40.26
CA THR A 3 38.16 -10.18 -40.22
C THR A 3 38.20 -9.00 -39.24
N PRO A 4 37.57 -7.86 -39.55
CA PRO A 4 37.04 -6.97 -38.54
C PRO A 4 35.55 -7.26 -38.36
N THR A 5 35.08 -7.43 -37.13
CA THR A 5 33.64 -7.39 -36.84
C THR A 5 33.40 -6.51 -35.62
N THR A 6 32.95 -5.30 -35.96
CA THR A 6 32.00 -4.41 -35.28
C THR A 6 31.64 -4.73 -33.84
N THR A 7 32.12 -3.88 -32.93
CA THR A 7 31.57 -3.68 -31.59
C THR A 7 30.23 -2.97 -31.71
N THR A 8 29.15 -3.63 -31.26
CA THR A 8 27.84 -2.98 -31.06
C THR A 8 27.80 -2.42 -29.65
N VAL A 9 27.61 -1.11 -29.54
CA VAL A 9 27.28 -0.40 -28.30
C VAL A 9 25.77 -0.23 -28.32
N ASP A 10 25.05 -0.97 -27.48
CA ASP A 10 23.62 -0.74 -27.24
C ASP A 10 23.42 0.01 -25.93
N GLY A 11 22.53 0.98 -26.01
CA GLY A 11 22.38 2.05 -25.04
C GLY A 11 21.84 1.55 -23.71
N GLY A 12 22.49 1.98 -22.64
CA GLY A 12 21.96 1.86 -21.29
C GLY A 12 20.59 2.52 -21.20
N ARG A 13 19.55 1.70 -21.03
CA ARG A 13 18.28 2.16 -20.48
C ARG A 13 18.44 2.10 -18.97
N GLY A 14 18.86 3.21 -18.39
CA GLY A 14 18.81 3.41 -16.95
C GLY A 14 17.37 3.26 -16.48
N ASP A 15 17.03 2.07 -15.99
CA ASP A 15 15.89 1.90 -15.12
C ASP A 15 16.17 2.78 -13.90
N ALA A 16 15.48 3.92 -13.83
CA ALA A 16 15.51 4.76 -12.67
C ALA A 16 14.82 3.98 -11.55
N THR A 17 15.60 3.17 -10.85
CA THR A 17 15.27 2.61 -9.54
C THR A 17 15.10 3.78 -8.58
N ALA A 18 13.94 4.45 -8.66
CA ALA A 18 13.43 5.26 -7.59
C ALA A 18 13.38 4.33 -6.39
N GLY A 19 14.38 4.46 -5.50
CA GLY A 19 14.73 3.47 -4.49
C GLY A 19 13.49 2.87 -3.85
N HIS A 20 13.25 1.59 -4.12
CA HIS A 20 12.29 0.80 -3.37
C HIS A 20 12.87 0.64 -1.98
N ARG A 21 12.62 1.62 -1.10
CA ARG A 21 12.80 1.35 0.33
C ARG A 21 11.97 0.10 0.62
N PRO A 22 12.53 -0.88 1.34
CA PRO A 22 11.74 -2.04 1.74
C PRO A 22 10.49 -1.53 2.42
N SER A 23 9.35 -1.78 1.79
CA SER A 23 8.05 -1.44 2.34
C SER A 23 7.82 -2.29 3.59
N PRO A 24 7.24 -1.72 4.65
CA PRO A 24 6.92 -2.51 5.84
C PRO A 24 5.95 -3.62 5.43
N THR A 25 6.33 -4.88 5.69
CA THR A 25 5.41 -6.02 5.59
C THR A 25 4.25 -5.78 6.55
N PHE A 26 3.01 -5.94 6.06
CA PHE A 26 1.84 -5.79 6.89
C PHE A 26 1.72 -6.96 7.89
N ASP A 27 1.73 -6.64 9.19
CA ASP A 27 1.58 -7.59 10.30
C ASP A 27 0.30 -7.27 11.08
N LEU A 28 -0.48 -8.31 11.36
CA LEU A 28 -1.75 -8.23 12.08
C LEU A 28 -1.58 -7.81 13.55
N LEU A 29 -0.46 -8.16 14.15
CA LEU A 29 -0.19 -7.93 15.57
C LEU A 29 0.39 -6.53 15.82
N ASP A 30 0.73 -5.80 14.76
CA ASP A 30 1.23 -4.44 14.84
C ASP A 30 0.10 -3.39 14.85
N ALA A 31 0.39 -2.25 15.49
CA ALA A 31 -0.44 -1.05 15.41
C ALA A 31 -0.24 -0.35 14.06
N TRP A 32 -1.33 0.01 13.41
CA TRP A 32 -1.30 0.72 12.13
C TRP A 32 -2.12 2.01 12.20
N GLN A 33 -1.85 2.92 11.29
CA GLN A 33 -2.63 4.13 11.11
C GLN A 33 -2.57 4.60 9.66
N LEU A 34 -3.53 5.44 9.25
CA LEU A 34 -3.41 6.21 8.02
C LEU A 34 -2.14 7.08 8.09
N ASN A 35 -1.36 7.10 7.01
CA ASN A 35 -0.17 7.94 6.95
C ASN A 35 -0.59 9.41 7.05
N PRO A 36 0.02 10.23 7.94
CA PRO A 36 -0.30 11.65 8.07
C PRO A 36 -0.12 12.47 6.78
N LYS A 37 0.66 11.95 5.80
CA LYS A 37 0.84 12.54 4.47
C LYS A 37 -0.22 12.09 3.46
N VAL A 38 -1.26 11.38 3.89
CA VAL A 38 -2.33 10.87 3.03
C VAL A 38 -3.65 11.53 3.39
N ALA A 39 -4.29 12.13 2.38
CA ALA A 39 -5.68 12.53 2.47
C ALA A 39 -6.57 11.33 2.09
N LEU A 40 -7.53 10.99 2.95
CA LEU A 40 -8.58 10.03 2.67
C LEU A 40 -9.88 10.78 2.42
N ARG A 41 -10.49 10.57 1.25
CA ARG A 41 -11.76 11.18 0.86
C ARG A 41 -12.81 10.08 0.63
N PRO A 42 -13.78 9.92 1.55
CA PRO A 42 -14.87 8.97 1.39
C PRO A 42 -15.80 9.37 0.25
N GLU A 43 -16.29 8.37 -0.48
CA GLU A 43 -17.24 8.51 -1.59
C GLU A 43 -18.26 7.36 -1.53
N PRO A 44 -19.44 7.46 -2.15
CA PRO A 44 -20.48 6.41 -2.08
C PRO A 44 -20.03 5.02 -2.56
N PHE A 45 -18.98 4.97 -3.37
CA PHE A 45 -18.40 3.75 -3.93
C PHE A 45 -17.11 3.28 -3.22
N GLY A 46 -16.69 3.94 -2.13
CA GLY A 46 -15.44 3.64 -1.45
C GLY A 46 -14.68 4.91 -1.04
N ALA A 47 -13.39 5.01 -1.39
CA ALA A 47 -12.60 6.20 -1.05
C ALA A 47 -11.41 6.43 -1.98
N LEU A 48 -11.09 7.71 -2.18
CA LEU A 48 -9.87 8.16 -2.84
C LEU A 48 -8.80 8.49 -1.78
N LEU A 49 -7.59 7.95 -1.97
CA LEU A 49 -6.44 8.20 -1.10
C LEU A 49 -5.35 8.91 -1.89
N TYR A 50 -4.93 10.08 -1.42
CA TYR A 50 -3.88 10.85 -2.07
C TYR A 50 -2.70 11.06 -1.13
N HIS A 51 -1.52 10.59 -1.52
CA HIS A 51 -0.29 10.76 -0.74
C HIS A 51 0.47 12.02 -1.19
N PHE A 52 0.54 13.06 -0.35
CA PHE A 52 1.17 14.34 -0.66
C PHE A 52 2.69 14.25 -0.94
N GLY A 53 3.39 13.34 -0.26
CA GLY A 53 4.83 13.13 -0.48
C GLY A 53 5.20 12.47 -1.81
N THR A 54 4.52 11.38 -2.18
CA THR A 54 4.83 10.59 -3.40
C THR A 54 3.96 10.95 -4.59
N ARG A 55 2.90 11.77 -4.39
CA ARG A 55 1.88 12.12 -5.37
C ARG A 55 1.11 10.91 -5.93
N LYS A 56 1.13 9.78 -5.21
CA LYS A 56 0.37 8.59 -5.58
C LYS A 56 -1.12 8.81 -5.25
N LEU A 57 -1.96 8.34 -6.16
CA LEU A 57 -3.41 8.27 -5.99
C LEU A 57 -3.82 6.79 -5.96
N SER A 58 -4.48 6.38 -4.89
CA SER A 58 -5.03 5.04 -4.72
C SER A 58 -6.54 5.10 -4.53
N PHE A 59 -7.21 4.02 -4.88
CA PHE A 59 -8.65 3.94 -4.80
C PHE A 59 -9.09 2.66 -4.09
N LEU A 60 -9.90 2.83 -3.04
CA LEU A 60 -10.55 1.75 -2.33
C LEU A 60 -11.97 1.62 -2.87
N LYS A 61 -12.32 0.43 -3.35
CA LYS A 61 -13.66 0.11 -3.92
C LYS A 61 -14.63 -0.50 -2.90
N ASN A 62 -14.14 -0.84 -1.71
CA ASN A 62 -14.92 -1.51 -0.69
C ASN A 62 -15.03 -0.57 0.51
N LEU A 63 -16.26 -0.14 0.83
CA LEU A 63 -16.56 0.74 1.96
C LEU A 63 -16.06 0.15 3.29
N VAL A 64 -16.14 -1.16 3.47
CA VAL A 64 -15.64 -1.84 4.69
C VAL A 64 -14.13 -1.65 4.84
N VAL A 65 -13.36 -1.69 3.74
CA VAL A 65 -11.92 -1.41 3.79
C VAL A 65 -11.66 0.05 4.15
N VAL A 66 -12.50 0.98 3.67
CA VAL A 66 -12.41 2.41 4.03
C VAL A 66 -12.60 2.57 5.54
N ASP A 67 -13.64 1.94 6.10
CA ASP A 67 -13.94 2.03 7.53
C ASP A 67 -12.81 1.46 8.37
N ILE A 68 -12.27 0.29 8.00
CA ILE A 68 -11.10 -0.32 8.66
C ILE A 68 -9.93 0.66 8.64
N VAL A 69 -9.56 1.20 7.47
CA VAL A 69 -8.41 2.10 7.31
C VAL A 69 -8.59 3.38 8.14
N ALA A 70 -9.80 3.91 8.20
CA ALA A 70 -10.12 5.09 8.99
C ALA A 70 -10.02 4.82 10.50
N SER A 71 -10.41 3.63 10.96
CA SER A 71 -10.40 3.27 12.39
C SER A 71 -9.08 2.65 12.88
N LEU A 72 -8.12 2.33 12.00
CA LEU A 72 -6.86 1.64 12.38
C LEU A 72 -6.16 2.27 13.60
N ALA A 73 -6.11 3.60 13.67
CA ALA A 73 -5.45 4.33 14.75
C ALA A 73 -6.15 4.20 16.12
N ASP A 74 -7.43 3.84 16.11
CA ASP A 74 -8.26 3.65 17.31
C ASP A 74 -8.05 2.25 17.93
N HIS A 75 -7.32 1.37 17.23
CA HIS A 75 -7.09 0.00 17.65
C HIS A 75 -5.63 -0.25 18.08
N PRO A 76 -5.40 -1.19 19.01
CA PRO A 76 -4.05 -1.55 19.43
C PRO A 76 -3.28 -2.28 18.33
N ASN A 77 -3.97 -3.00 17.44
CA ASN A 77 -3.38 -3.69 16.30
C ASN A 77 -4.40 -3.90 15.17
N ALA A 78 -3.92 -4.30 14.00
CA ALA A 78 -4.77 -4.55 12.84
C ALA A 78 -5.77 -5.71 13.05
N GLU A 79 -5.42 -6.72 13.85
CA GLU A 79 -6.35 -7.80 14.20
C GLU A 79 -7.58 -7.28 14.94
N ALA A 80 -7.40 -6.42 15.95
CA ALA A 80 -8.49 -5.80 16.70
C ALA A 80 -9.38 -4.93 15.80
N ALA A 81 -8.80 -4.22 14.82
CA ALA A 81 -9.55 -3.44 13.86
C ALA A 81 -10.45 -4.33 12.97
N LEU A 82 -9.89 -5.42 12.43
CA LEU A 82 -10.64 -6.38 11.61
C LEU A 82 -11.76 -7.07 12.39
N LEU A 83 -11.51 -7.43 13.65
CA LEU A 83 -12.52 -7.99 14.54
C LEU A 83 -13.66 -7.00 14.81
N THR A 84 -13.32 -5.73 15.10
CA THR A 84 -14.33 -4.68 15.35
C THR A 84 -15.17 -4.40 14.11
N ALA A 85 -14.57 -4.48 12.91
CA ALA A 85 -15.28 -4.37 11.64
C ALA A 85 -16.12 -5.62 11.28
N GLY A 86 -16.15 -6.64 12.14
CA GLY A 86 -16.95 -7.85 11.93
C GLY A 86 -16.38 -8.81 10.89
N ILE A 87 -15.07 -8.76 10.61
CA ILE A 87 -14.44 -9.59 9.59
C ILE A 87 -14.01 -10.94 10.15
N ASP A 88 -14.78 -11.96 9.81
CA ASP A 88 -14.48 -13.36 10.13
C ASP A 88 -13.17 -13.83 9.47
N PRO A 89 -12.34 -14.64 10.16
CA PRO A 89 -11.08 -15.16 9.65
C PRO A 89 -11.17 -15.79 8.25
N ALA A 90 -12.27 -16.49 7.95
CA ALA A 90 -12.50 -17.12 6.65
C ALA A 90 -12.65 -16.11 5.49
N SER A 91 -13.05 -14.87 5.78
CA SER A 91 -13.29 -13.80 4.79
C SER A 91 -12.16 -12.76 4.73
N ARG A 92 -11.15 -12.86 5.61
CA ARG A 92 -10.07 -11.85 5.76
C ARG A 92 -9.15 -11.71 4.56
N GLY A 93 -9.00 -12.75 3.73
CA GLY A 93 -7.97 -12.78 2.69
C GLY A 93 -7.93 -11.55 1.80
N LEU A 94 -9.10 -11.07 1.34
CA LEU A 94 -9.20 -9.89 0.48
C LEU A 94 -8.87 -8.58 1.23
N TYR A 95 -9.25 -8.48 2.50
CA TYR A 95 -8.95 -7.33 3.35
C TYR A 95 -7.46 -7.25 3.66
N LEU A 96 -6.82 -8.39 3.97
CA LEU A 96 -5.38 -8.46 4.19
C LEU A 96 -4.61 -8.06 2.94
N GLN A 97 -4.99 -8.54 1.76
CA GLN A 97 -4.35 -8.12 0.51
C GLN A 97 -4.45 -6.61 0.29
N ALA A 98 -5.62 -6.02 0.56
CA ALA A 98 -5.80 -4.57 0.43
C ALA A 98 -4.91 -3.80 1.43
N LEU A 99 -4.89 -4.22 2.70
CA LEU A 99 -4.09 -3.57 3.74
C LEU A 99 -2.58 -3.72 3.49
N THR A 100 -2.14 -4.89 3.02
CA THR A 100 -0.76 -5.11 2.59
C THR A 100 -0.37 -4.16 1.45
N ALA A 101 -1.19 -4.05 0.40
CA ALA A 101 -0.91 -3.13 -0.70
C ALA A 101 -0.90 -1.65 -0.24
N LEU A 102 -1.73 -1.28 0.73
CA LEU A 102 -1.71 0.06 1.33
C LEU A 102 -0.44 0.30 2.15
N ALA A 103 0.03 -0.69 2.91
CA ALA A 103 1.29 -0.59 3.66
C ALA A 103 2.48 -0.48 2.70
N GLU A 104 2.50 -1.30 1.65
CA GLU A 104 3.57 -1.30 0.63
C GLU A 104 3.64 0.01 -0.14
N SER A 105 2.49 0.60 -0.45
CA SER A 105 2.41 1.90 -1.13
C SER A 105 2.67 3.09 -0.19
N GLY A 106 2.79 2.86 1.11
CA GLY A 106 2.97 3.87 2.15
C GLY A 106 1.70 4.67 2.46
N MET A 107 0.52 4.16 2.08
CA MET A 107 -0.76 4.79 2.36
C MET A 107 -1.16 4.65 3.83
N ILE A 108 -0.85 3.51 4.43
CA ILE A 108 -0.87 3.29 5.88
C ILE A 108 0.56 3.05 6.37
N ILE A 109 0.81 3.34 7.64
CA ILE A 109 2.10 3.14 8.28
C ILE A 109 1.91 2.47 9.63
N ARG A 110 2.94 1.74 10.06
CA ARG A 110 3.03 1.27 11.43
C ARG A 110 3.13 2.48 12.36
N ARG A 111 2.37 2.44 13.46
CA ARG A 111 2.40 3.43 14.55
C ARG A 111 3.40 2.99 15.61
#